data_AF-A0AAV3AST8-F1
#
_entry.id   AF-A0AAV3AST8-F1
#
_cell.length_a   1.000
_cell.length_b   1.000
_cell.length_c   1.000
_cell.angle_alpha   90.00
_cell.angle_beta   90.00
_cell.angle_gamma   90.00
#
_symmetry.space_group_name_H-M   'P 1'
#
loop_
_entity.id
_entity.type
_entity.pdbx_description
1 polymer ?
#
loop_
_entity_poly.entity_id
_entity_poly.type
_entity_poly.pdbx_seq_one_letter_code
_entity_poly.pdbx_strand_id
1 'polypeptide(L)'
;MAESCAWLLVLSTVFVCNLLKIQLPSFSSIVSKLLQKDAEQESHMRSEIQSMRQELSNISMMDEFARYARLERKINMMTDKLKTHVKGRTAQLAKVKWVVSIVFYVLQAALMICLIWKYYAEPVTVLPSKWIAPLERLVAFPTGIAGGVGITCWLVVCNKVVAIMLYPIS
;
A
#
# COMPACT_ATOMS: atom_id res chain seq x y z
N MET A 1 21.20 31.92 6.60
CA MET A 1 19.83 31.74 6.08
C MET A 1 19.68 30.54 5.15
N ALA A 2 20.66 30.23 4.29
CA ALA A 2 20.63 29.06 3.41
C ALA A 2 20.57 27.72 4.18
N GLU A 3 21.40 27.59 5.22
CA GLU A 3 21.45 26.44 6.13
C GLU A 3 20.04 26.07 6.65
N SER A 4 19.35 26.99 7.33
CA SER A 4 18.01 26.76 7.91
C SER A 4 16.95 26.31 6.89
N CYS A 5 17.07 26.72 5.63
CA CYS A 5 16.14 26.34 4.56
C CYS A 5 16.35 24.88 4.14
N ALA A 6 17.60 24.39 4.12
CA ALA A 6 17.94 23.00 3.82
C ALA A 6 17.30 22.02 4.81
N TRP A 7 17.37 22.33 6.11
CA TRP A 7 16.74 21.51 7.16
C TRP A 7 15.23 21.41 7.02
N LEU A 8 14.56 22.54 6.76
CA LEU A 8 13.11 22.58 6.59
C LEU A 8 12.69 21.78 5.35
N LEU A 9 13.48 21.80 4.29
CA LEU A 9 13.23 20.99 3.09
C LEU A 9 13.41 19.49 3.35
N VAL A 10 14.44 19.09 4.10
CA VAL A 10 14.64 17.68 4.48
C VAL A 10 13.53 17.19 5.43
N LEU A 11 13.14 18.00 6.42
CA LEU A 11 12.03 17.67 7.32
C LEU A 11 10.69 17.59 6.58
N SER A 12 10.43 18.55 5.69
CA SER A 12 9.21 18.58 4.86
C SER A 12 9.14 17.35 3.96
N THR A 13 10.24 16.97 3.31
CA THR A 13 10.26 15.79 2.44
C THR A 13 10.12 14.48 3.21
N VAL A 14 10.72 14.33 4.40
CA VAL A 14 10.51 13.16 5.27
C VAL A 14 9.07 13.08 5.78
N PHE A 15 8.48 14.22 6.12
CA PHE A 15 7.08 14.31 6.52
C PHE A 15 6.15 13.91 5.38
N VAL A 16 6.38 14.45 4.17
CA VAL A 16 5.62 14.09 2.96
C VAL A 16 5.77 12.61 2.63
N CYS A 17 6.97 12.03 2.70
CA CYS A 17 7.17 10.59 2.47
C CYS A 17 6.40 9.71 3.46
N ASN A 18 6.34 10.11 4.74
CA ASN A 18 5.56 9.40 5.75
C ASN A 18 4.05 9.60 5.57
N LEU A 19 3.62 10.80 5.17
CA LEU A 19 2.22 11.04 4.82
C LEU A 19 1.79 10.15 3.64
N LEU A 20 2.63 10.06 2.59
CA LEU A 20 2.37 9.20 1.44
C LEU A 20 2.24 7.72 1.84
N LYS A 21 3.06 7.25 2.79
CA LYS A 21 2.93 5.88 3.34
C LYS A 21 1.59 5.66 4.05
N ILE A 22 1.10 6.63 4.81
CA ILE A 22 -0.18 6.54 5.52
C ILE A 22 -1.37 6.64 4.56
N GLN A 23 -1.21 7.42 3.50
CA GLN A 23 -2.23 7.53 2.45
C GLN A 23 -2.28 6.29 1.54
N LEU A 24 -1.24 5.44 1.54
CA LEU A 24 -1.14 4.23 0.72
C LEU A 24 -2.27 3.21 0.99
N PRO A 25 -2.61 2.83 2.25
CA PRO A 25 -3.77 1.98 2.53
C PRO A 25 -5.10 2.65 2.16
N SER A 26 -5.24 3.96 2.33
CA SER A 26 -6.42 4.71 1.88
C SER A 26 -6.59 4.67 0.36
N PHE A 27 -5.52 4.90 -0.39
CA PHE A 27 -5.52 4.82 -1.85
C PHE A 27 -5.83 3.39 -2.33
N SER A 28 -5.20 2.39 -1.69
CA SER A 28 -5.47 0.96 -1.92
C SER A 28 -6.93 0.60 -1.63
N SER A 29 -7.53 1.18 -0.59
CA SER A 29 -8.94 0.99 -0.24
C SER A 29 -9.87 1.65 -1.27
N ILE A 30 -9.57 2.85 -1.74
CA ILE A 30 -10.34 3.54 -2.80
C ILE A 30 -10.33 2.72 -4.10
N VAL A 31 -9.16 2.24 -4.52
CA VAL A 31 -9.02 1.38 -5.69
C VAL A 31 -9.76 0.05 -5.49
N SER A 32 -9.69 -0.52 -4.28
CA SER A 32 -10.46 -1.72 -3.95
C SER A 32 -11.98 -1.47 -3.99
N LYS A 33 -12.45 -0.30 -3.58
CA LYS A 33 -13.87 0.10 -3.62
C LYS A 33 -14.36 0.30 -5.04
N LEU A 34 -13.55 0.90 -5.92
CA LEU A 34 -13.87 1.01 -7.35
C LEU A 34 -14.02 -0.37 -7.99
N LEU A 35 -13.13 -1.31 -7.66
CA LEU A 35 -13.21 -2.73 -8.05
C LEU A 35 -14.28 -3.53 -7.28
N GLN A 36 -14.82 -3.00 -6.18
CA GLN A 36 -15.97 -3.58 -5.47
C GLN A 36 -17.29 -3.21 -6.13
N LYS A 37 -17.34 -2.20 -7.01
CA LYS A 37 -18.52 -1.97 -7.83
C LYS A 37 -18.84 -3.18 -8.71
N ASP A 38 -17.82 -3.93 -9.14
CA ASP A 38 -17.98 -5.25 -9.77
C ASP A 38 -18.41 -6.36 -8.78
N ALA A 39 -18.18 -6.18 -7.47
CA ALA A 39 -18.65 -7.10 -6.42
C ALA A 39 -20.16 -7.06 -6.24
N GLU A 40 -20.81 -5.91 -6.46
CA GLU A 40 -22.27 -5.83 -6.45
C GLU A 40 -22.85 -6.74 -7.54
N GLN A 41 -22.21 -6.79 -8.70
CA GLN A 41 -22.57 -7.70 -9.78
C GLN A 41 -22.32 -9.17 -9.41
N GLU A 42 -21.23 -9.49 -8.70
CA GLU A 42 -21.02 -10.82 -8.11
C GLU A 42 -22.11 -11.18 -7.07
N SER A 43 -22.55 -10.21 -6.27
CA SER A 43 -23.58 -10.40 -5.24
C SER A 43 -24.95 -10.71 -5.86
N HIS A 44 -25.30 -10.02 -6.95
CA HIS A 44 -26.51 -10.27 -7.73
C HIS A 44 -26.50 -11.67 -8.35
N MET A 45 -25.36 -12.08 -8.89
CA MET A 45 -25.20 -13.41 -9.50
C MET A 45 -25.21 -14.53 -8.43
N ARG A 46 -24.78 -14.25 -7.19
CA ARG A 46 -24.94 -15.16 -6.04
C ARG A 46 -26.41 -15.32 -5.64
N SER A 47 -27.18 -14.23 -5.60
CA SER A 47 -28.62 -14.30 -5.30
C SER A 47 -29.40 -15.07 -6.37
N GLU A 48 -29.05 -14.92 -7.65
CA GLU A 48 -29.66 -15.73 -8.73
C GLU A 48 -29.33 -17.22 -8.58
N ILE A 49 -28.11 -17.57 -8.17
CA ILE A 49 -27.76 -18.97 -7.90
C ILE A 49 -28.58 -19.51 -6.72
N GLN A 50 -28.77 -18.72 -5.66
CA GLN A 50 -29.60 -19.13 -4.52
C GLN A 50 -31.08 -19.30 -4.90
N SER A 51 -31.64 -18.40 -5.71
CA SER A 51 -33.03 -18.55 -6.18
C SER A 51 -33.21 -19.79 -7.05
N MET A 52 -32.28 -20.06 -7.99
CA MET A 52 -32.31 -21.29 -8.80
C MET A 52 -32.14 -22.55 -7.95
N ARG A 53 -31.34 -22.51 -6.87
CA ARG A 53 -31.22 -23.64 -5.91
C ARG A 53 -32.51 -23.87 -5.15
N GLN A 54 -33.21 -22.80 -4.78
CA GLN A 54 -34.50 -22.90 -4.10
C GLN A 54 -35.58 -23.45 -5.05
N GLU A 55 -35.55 -23.05 -6.33
CA GLU A 55 -36.41 -23.59 -7.37
C GLU A 55 -36.15 -25.09 -7.62
N LEU A 56 -34.88 -25.51 -7.62
CA LEU A 56 -34.48 -26.92 -7.67
C LEU A 56 -35.03 -27.72 -6.47
N SER A 57 -35.06 -27.13 -5.26
CA SER A 57 -35.58 -27.80 -4.06
C SER A 57 -37.11 -28.00 -4.06
N ASN A 58 -37.84 -27.21 -4.86
CA ASN A 58 -39.28 -27.31 -5.05
C ASN A 58 -39.68 -28.31 -6.15
N ILE A 59 -38.73 -28.78 -6.96
CA ILE A 59 -38.98 -29.75 -8.04
C ILE A 59 -38.86 -31.17 -7.47
N SER A 60 -39.92 -31.97 -7.62
CA SER A 60 -39.90 -33.41 -7.29
C SER A 60 -38.88 -34.14 -8.16
N MET A 61 -37.82 -34.63 -7.53
CA MET A 61 -36.74 -35.38 -8.20
C MET A 61 -37.24 -36.68 -8.85
N MET A 62 -38.36 -37.23 -8.37
CA MET A 62 -38.94 -38.48 -8.86
C MET A 62 -39.79 -38.30 -10.13
N ASP A 63 -40.54 -37.20 -10.26
CA ASP A 63 -41.47 -36.99 -11.38
C ASP A 63 -40.88 -36.17 -12.54
N GLU A 64 -39.94 -35.26 -12.24
CA GLU A 64 -39.35 -34.32 -13.22
C GLU A 64 -37.82 -34.43 -13.33
N PHE A 65 -37.26 -35.65 -13.30
CA PHE A 65 -35.80 -35.90 -13.31
C PHE A 65 -35.05 -35.16 -14.44
N ALA A 66 -35.65 -35.08 -15.63
CA ALA A 66 -35.08 -34.36 -16.77
C ALA A 66 -35.00 -32.84 -16.55
N ARG A 67 -35.97 -32.25 -15.84
CA ARG A 67 -36.01 -30.84 -15.51
C ARG A 67 -35.05 -30.53 -14.36
N TYR A 68 -34.99 -31.42 -13.36
CA TYR A 68 -34.02 -31.38 -12.27
C TYR A 68 -32.57 -31.38 -12.81
N ALA A 69 -32.21 -32.35 -13.64
CA ALA A 69 -30.85 -32.48 -14.19
C ALA A 69 -30.45 -31.27 -15.07
N ARG A 70 -31.38 -30.69 -15.82
CA ARG A 70 -31.14 -29.47 -16.61
C ARG A 70 -30.89 -28.26 -15.71
N LEU A 71 -31.70 -28.10 -14.66
CA LEU A 71 -31.56 -26.98 -13.71
C LEU A 71 -30.29 -27.12 -12.87
N GLU A 72 -29.93 -28.33 -12.45
CA GLU A 72 -28.68 -28.62 -11.73
C GLU A 72 -27.43 -28.28 -12.56
N ARG A 73 -27.42 -28.67 -13.85
CA ARG A 73 -26.34 -28.27 -14.78
C ARG A 73 -26.25 -26.76 -14.95
N LYS A 74 -27.40 -26.08 -15.04
CA LYS A 74 -27.46 -24.61 -15.15
C LYS A 74 -26.91 -23.93 -13.89
N ILE A 75 -27.24 -24.45 -12.71
CA ILE A 75 -26.72 -23.99 -11.41
C ILE A 75 -25.20 -24.19 -11.34
N ASN A 76 -24.69 -25.37 -11.72
CA ASN A 76 -23.26 -25.64 -11.72
C ASN A 76 -22.51 -24.72 -12.69
N MET A 77 -23.05 -24.50 -13.90
CA MET A 77 -22.45 -23.60 -14.89
C MET A 77 -22.41 -22.15 -14.40
N MET A 78 -23.49 -21.66 -13.78
CA MET A 78 -23.54 -20.30 -13.20
C MET A 78 -22.60 -20.16 -11.99
N THR A 79 -22.51 -21.20 -11.16
CA THR A 79 -21.59 -21.25 -10.01
C THR A 79 -20.13 -21.22 -10.45
N ASP A 80 -19.78 -21.93 -11.52
CA ASP A 80 -18.41 -21.98 -12.02
C ASP A 80 -17.98 -20.66 -12.69
N LYS A 81 -18.90 -20.03 -13.44
CA LYS A 81 -18.71 -18.65 -13.93
C LYS A 81 -18.48 -17.67 -12.78
N LEU A 82 -19.25 -17.75 -11.70
CA LEU A 82 -19.04 -16.91 -10.54
C LEU A 82 -17.67 -17.15 -9.89
N LYS A 83 -17.27 -18.41 -9.70
CA LYS A 83 -15.95 -18.74 -9.10
C LYS A 83 -14.78 -18.24 -9.93
N THR A 84 -14.85 -18.37 -11.26
CA THR A 84 -13.81 -17.89 -12.18
C THR A 84 -13.70 -16.36 -12.15
N HIS A 85 -14.83 -15.65 -12.16
CA HIS A 85 -14.87 -14.19 -12.00
C HIS A 85 -14.25 -13.72 -10.67
N VAL A 86 -14.66 -14.33 -9.55
CA VAL A 86 -14.13 -13.99 -8.21
C VAL A 86 -12.62 -14.23 -8.14
N LYS A 87 -12.13 -15.38 -8.64
CA LYS A 87 -10.69 -15.68 -8.67
C LYS A 87 -9.91 -14.66 -9.50
N GLY A 88 -10.41 -14.30 -10.68
CA GLY A 88 -9.79 -13.28 -11.54
C GLY A 88 -9.70 -11.93 -10.83
N ARG A 89 -10.79 -11.51 -10.18
CA ARG A 89 -10.88 -10.24 -9.47
C ARG A 89 -9.96 -10.19 -8.24
N THR A 90 -9.91 -11.24 -7.43
CA THR A 90 -8.99 -11.30 -6.28
C THR A 90 -7.53 -11.24 -6.73
N ALA A 91 -7.18 -11.94 -7.82
CA ALA A 91 -5.84 -11.88 -8.39
C ALA A 91 -5.53 -10.47 -8.95
N GLN A 92 -6.47 -9.82 -9.61
CA GLN A 92 -6.30 -8.45 -10.11
C GLN A 92 -6.17 -7.44 -8.97
N LEU A 93 -6.98 -7.53 -7.92
CA LEU A 93 -6.87 -6.70 -6.72
C LEU A 93 -5.49 -6.85 -6.07
N ALA A 94 -5.01 -8.07 -5.88
CA ALA A 94 -3.67 -8.31 -5.33
C ALA A 94 -2.58 -7.71 -6.23
N LYS A 95 -2.67 -7.90 -7.55
CA LYS A 95 -1.74 -7.31 -8.53
C LYS A 95 -1.75 -5.78 -8.45
N VAL A 96 -2.92 -5.14 -8.46
CA VAL A 96 -3.03 -3.67 -8.40
C VAL A 96 -2.49 -3.13 -7.09
N LYS A 97 -2.83 -3.75 -5.94
CA LYS A 97 -2.27 -3.37 -4.64
C LYS A 97 -0.74 -3.47 -4.62
N TRP A 98 -0.20 -4.53 -5.19
CA TRP A 98 1.23 -4.75 -5.28
C TRP A 98 1.93 -3.73 -6.19
N VAL A 99 1.37 -3.48 -7.38
CA VAL A 99 1.89 -2.48 -8.33
C VAL A 99 1.86 -1.08 -7.72
N VAL A 100 0.75 -0.68 -7.12
CA VAL A 100 0.63 0.62 -6.43
C VAL A 100 1.70 0.73 -5.34
N SER A 101 1.83 -0.30 -4.49
CA SER A 101 2.85 -0.32 -3.43
C SER A 101 4.25 -0.13 -4.02
N ILE A 102 4.61 -0.84 -5.09
CA ILE A 102 5.91 -0.71 -5.74
C ILE A 102 6.14 0.70 -6.27
N VAL A 103 5.16 1.28 -6.98
CA VAL A 103 5.29 2.64 -7.52
C VAL A 103 5.54 3.65 -6.40
N PHE A 104 4.82 3.54 -5.28
CA PHE A 104 5.03 4.39 -4.12
C PHE A 104 6.43 4.19 -3.49
N TYR A 105 6.89 2.95 -3.35
CA TYR A 105 8.23 2.66 -2.82
C TYR A 105 9.35 3.18 -3.73
N VAL A 106 9.21 3.02 -5.04
CA VAL A 106 10.17 3.53 -6.04
C VAL A 106 10.19 5.05 -6.03
N LEU A 107 9.02 5.70 -6.01
CA LEU A 107 8.91 7.15 -5.91
C LEU A 107 9.57 7.67 -4.62
N GLN A 108 9.33 6.99 -3.50
CA GLN A 108 9.97 7.32 -2.22
C GLN A 108 11.50 7.16 -2.27
N ALA A 109 11.99 6.07 -2.85
CA ALA A 109 13.42 5.84 -3.01
C ALA A 109 14.05 6.90 -3.93
N ALA A 110 13.40 7.25 -5.04
CA ALA A 110 13.85 8.30 -5.95
C ALA A 110 13.88 9.67 -5.25
N LEU A 111 12.86 10.02 -4.46
CA LEU A 111 12.86 11.24 -3.65
C LEU A 111 14.02 11.26 -2.65
N MET A 112 14.28 10.14 -1.96
CA MET A 112 15.42 10.02 -1.05
C MET A 112 16.76 10.17 -1.77
N ILE A 113 16.94 9.54 -2.93
CA ILE A 113 18.16 9.64 -3.73
C ILE A 113 18.36 11.07 -4.26
N CYS A 114 17.30 11.71 -4.73
CA CYS A 114 17.34 13.12 -5.17
C CYS A 114 17.76 14.07 -4.05
N LEU A 115 17.27 13.85 -2.82
CA LEU A 115 17.70 14.62 -1.65
C LEU A 115 19.17 14.38 -1.32
N ILE A 116 19.61 13.12 -1.34
CA ILE A 116 21.01 12.77 -1.07
C ILE A 116 21.90 13.43 -2.12
N TRP A 117 21.58 13.36 -3.42
CA TRP A 117 22.35 14.02 -4.47
C TRP A 117 22.37 15.54 -4.35
N LYS A 118 21.23 16.17 -4.03
CA LYS A 118 21.14 17.64 -3.94
C LYS A 118 21.87 18.21 -2.73
N TYR A 119 21.95 17.46 -1.64
CA TYR A 119 22.63 17.87 -0.39
C TYR A 119 23.91 17.09 -0.12
N TYR A 120 24.46 16.39 -1.11
CA TYR A 120 25.72 15.64 -0.97
C TYR A 120 26.92 16.57 -0.71
N ALA A 121 26.88 17.79 -1.25
CA ALA A 121 27.99 18.74 -1.22
C ALA A 121 27.97 19.72 -0.03
N GLU A 122 26.85 19.84 0.70
CA GLU A 122 26.72 20.74 1.85
C GLU A 122 26.25 19.95 3.10
N PRO A 123 27.01 19.97 4.20
CA PRO A 123 26.60 19.30 5.43
C PRO A 123 25.33 19.97 5.95
N VAL A 124 24.21 19.24 5.93
CA VAL A 124 22.91 19.75 6.37
C VAL A 124 22.97 20.20 7.83
N THR A 125 23.92 19.74 8.65
CA THR A 125 23.99 20.05 10.08
C THR A 125 25.42 20.02 10.63
N VAL A 126 25.80 20.96 11.48
CA VAL A 126 27.00 20.88 12.33
C VAL A 126 26.51 20.87 13.78
N LEU A 127 26.53 19.69 14.43
CA LEU A 127 26.19 19.56 15.85
C LEU A 127 27.48 19.56 16.69
N PRO A 128 27.47 20.16 17.89
CA PRO A 128 28.66 20.19 18.73
C PRO A 128 29.06 18.76 19.16
N SER A 129 30.27 18.36 18.78
CA SER A 129 30.88 17.02 18.97
C SER A 129 30.71 16.38 20.35
N LYS A 130 30.50 17.19 21.40
CA LYS A 130 30.35 16.70 22.79
C LYS A 130 29.10 15.85 23.03
N TRP A 131 28.07 15.92 22.16
CA TRP A 131 26.80 15.19 22.34
C TRP A 131 26.76 13.84 21.59
N ILE A 132 27.72 13.54 20.70
CA ILE A 132 27.64 12.43 19.74
C ILE A 132 28.75 11.37 19.97
N ALA A 133 29.67 11.59 20.92
CA ALA A 133 30.66 10.59 21.31
C ALA A 133 29.98 9.38 22.00
N PRO A 134 30.23 8.12 21.59
CA PRO A 134 31.28 7.60 20.70
C PRO A 134 30.84 7.25 19.26
N LEU A 135 29.63 7.64 18.84
CA LEU A 135 29.02 7.26 17.56
C LEU A 135 29.32 8.22 16.39
N GLU A 136 30.17 9.23 16.58
CA GLU A 136 30.50 10.27 15.59
C GLU A 136 30.88 9.72 14.22
N ARG A 137 31.62 8.61 14.15
CA ARG A 137 32.08 8.01 12.90
C ARG A 137 30.98 7.30 12.10
N LEU A 138 29.97 6.76 12.81
CA LEU A 138 28.77 6.15 12.20
C LEU A 138 27.76 7.22 11.81
N VAL A 139 27.65 8.29 12.60
CA VAL A 139 26.73 9.41 12.39
C VAL A 139 27.19 10.33 11.27
N ALA A 140 28.50 10.48 11.04
CA ALA A 140 29.07 11.34 9.99
C ALA A 140 29.18 10.68 8.60
N PHE A 141 28.77 9.42 8.44
CA PHE A 141 28.80 8.73 7.15
C PHE A 141 27.59 9.18 6.29
N PRO A 142 27.75 9.79 5.09
CA PRO A 142 28.88 9.70 4.15
C PRO A 142 29.72 11.00 4.02
N THR A 143 29.43 12.05 4.77
CA THR A 143 30.06 13.37 4.66
C THR A 143 31.48 13.42 5.24
N GLY A 144 31.81 12.59 6.24
CA GLY A 144 33.16 12.46 6.79
C GLY A 144 33.66 13.69 7.60
N ILE A 145 32.80 14.68 7.84
CA ILE A 145 33.13 15.91 8.57
C ILE A 145 32.91 15.69 10.07
N ALA A 146 33.90 16.00 10.89
CA ALA A 146 33.82 15.89 12.35
C ALA A 146 32.69 16.79 12.90
N GLY A 147 31.76 16.21 13.66
CA GLY A 147 30.59 16.91 14.22
C GLY A 147 29.39 17.06 13.26
N GLY A 148 29.50 16.62 12.00
CA GLY A 148 28.38 16.65 11.07
C GLY A 148 27.49 15.42 11.19
N VAL A 149 26.17 15.59 11.34
CA VAL A 149 25.23 14.47 11.15
C VAL A 149 25.05 14.25 9.66
N GLY A 150 25.48 13.09 9.18
CA GLY A 150 25.27 12.64 7.81
C GLY A 150 23.78 12.61 7.48
N ILE A 151 23.44 13.03 6.26
CA ILE A 151 22.05 13.15 5.82
C ILE A 151 21.26 11.83 5.96
N THR A 152 21.95 10.70 5.84
CA THR A 152 21.42 9.34 6.06
C THR A 152 20.99 9.10 7.50
N CYS A 153 21.82 9.48 8.49
CA CYS A 153 21.50 9.35 9.91
C CYS A 153 20.33 10.26 10.29
N TRP A 154 20.34 11.52 9.81
CA TRP A 154 19.24 12.47 10.03
C TRP A 154 17.91 11.98 9.43
N LEU A 155 17.95 11.45 8.20
CA LEU A 155 16.78 10.86 7.54
C LEU A 155 16.19 9.70 8.35
N VAL A 156 17.02 8.83 8.94
CA VAL A 156 16.54 7.70 9.75
C VAL A 156 15.87 8.19 11.04
N VAL A 157 16.48 9.14 11.74
CA VAL A 157 15.91 9.71 12.97
C VAL A 157 14.59 10.41 12.68
N CYS A 158 14.54 11.28 11.68
CA CYS A 158 13.30 11.97 11.30
C CYS A 158 12.22 10.98 10.86
N ASN A 159 12.56 9.95 10.11
CA ASN A 159 11.60 8.93 9.68
C ASN A 159 11.04 8.16 10.88
N LYS A 160 11.87 7.81 11.88
CA LYS A 160 11.42 7.15 13.11
C LYS A 160 10.55 8.05 13.97
N VAL A 161 10.93 9.31 14.18
CA VAL A 161 10.15 10.28 14.96
C VAL A 161 8.79 10.54 14.32
N VAL A 162 8.76 10.72 12.99
CA VAL A 162 7.52 10.93 12.25
C VAL A 162 6.64 9.66 12.28
N ALA A 163 7.23 8.46 12.17
CA ALA A 163 6.49 7.21 12.31
C ALA A 163 5.88 7.04 13.72
N ILE A 164 6.58 7.42 14.77
CA ILE A 164 6.06 7.39 16.15
C ILE A 164 4.93 8.41 16.33
N MET A 165 5.09 9.63 15.81
CA MET A 165 4.06 10.68 15.86
C MET A 165 2.79 10.33 15.06
N LEU A 166 2.94 9.55 13.99
CA LEU A 166 1.83 9.14 13.14
C LEU A 166 1.24 7.77 13.53
N TYR A 167 1.86 7.03 14.44
CA TYR A 167 1.32 5.79 15.02
C TYR A 167 -0.12 5.94 15.57
N PRO A 168 -0.50 7.03 16.28
CA PRO A 168 -1.88 7.20 16.75
C PRO A 168 -2.90 7.51 15.64
N ILE A 169 -2.46 7.77 14.40
CA ILE A 169 -3.31 8.19 13.27
C ILE A 169 -3.45 7.06 12.22
N SER A 170 -2.55 6.07 12.23
CA SER A 170 -2.58 4.89 11.34
C SER A 170 -3.41 3.75 11.90
#